data_AF-A0A450YSY3-F1
#
_entry.id   AF-A0A450YSY3-F1
#
_cell.length_a   1.000
_cell.length_b   1.000
_cell.length_c   1.000
_cell.angle_alpha   90.00
_cell.angle_beta   90.00
_cell.angle_gamma   90.00
#
_symmetry.space_group_name_H-M   'P 1'
#
loop_
_entity.id
_entity.type
_entity.pdbx_description
1 polymer ?
#
loop_
_entity_poly.entity_id
_entity_poly.type
_entity_poly.pdbx_seq_one_letter_code
_entity_poly.pdbx_strand_id
1 'polypeptide(L)'
;MNPEVPENGCPISKTILAKSDLALARTDGSPDIMPQMLCFHAQQAAEKALKAVLLSGSIDFPNTHNLRILLDKIPSRIEIPPEIEDAALLTDYAVSSNRLYRKYSAGPHGSIGRGPTPPDLR
;
A
#
# COMPACT_ATOMS: atom_id res chain seq x y z
N MET A 1 -8.55 -27.58 -7.46
CA MET A 1 -7.22 -27.39 -6.86
C MET A 1 -7.31 -26.11 -6.05
N ASN A 2 -7.51 -26.21 -4.73
CA ASN A 2 -7.52 -25.02 -3.88
C ASN A 2 -6.11 -24.42 -3.88
N PRO A 3 -5.92 -23.13 -4.14
CA PRO A 3 -4.62 -22.52 -3.89
C PRO A 3 -4.40 -22.61 -2.37
N GLU A 4 -3.39 -23.38 -1.97
CA GLU A 4 -2.89 -23.42 -0.60
C GLU A 4 -2.65 -21.97 -0.16
N VAL A 5 -3.48 -21.46 0.75
CA VAL A 5 -3.28 -20.15 1.33
C VAL A 5 -2.02 -20.26 2.18
N PRO A 6 -0.90 -19.64 1.77
CA PRO A 6 0.37 -19.92 2.40
C PRO A 6 0.38 -19.27 3.78
N GLU A 7 0.82 -20.00 4.81
CA GLU A 7 0.76 -19.56 6.22
C GLU A 7 1.28 -18.11 6.37
N ASN A 8 0.50 -17.27 7.06
CA ASN A 8 0.70 -15.82 7.20
C ASN A 8 2.03 -15.40 7.84
N GLY A 9 2.84 -16.36 8.32
CA GLY A 9 4.14 -16.17 8.97
C GLY A 9 5.37 -16.49 8.12
N CYS A 10 5.24 -17.14 6.95
CA CYS A 10 6.41 -17.52 6.15
C CYS A 10 6.86 -16.40 5.19
N PRO A 11 8.18 -16.10 5.07
CA PRO A 11 8.71 -15.11 4.13
C PRO A 11 8.26 -15.34 2.67
N ILE A 12 8.14 -16.60 2.27
CA ILE A 12 7.73 -17.00 0.92
C ILE A 12 6.28 -16.58 0.66
N SER A 13 5.38 -16.88 1.60
CA SER A 13 3.97 -16.43 1.56
C SER A 13 3.86 -14.92 1.36
N LYS A 14 4.65 -14.16 2.12
CA LYS A 14 4.64 -12.69 2.05
C LYS A 14 5.14 -12.16 0.72
N THR A 15 6.16 -12.79 0.15
CA THR A 15 6.69 -12.40 -1.17
C THR A 15 5.68 -12.66 -2.28
N ILE A 16 4.95 -13.78 -2.21
CA ILE A 16 3.87 -14.11 -3.17
C ILE A 16 2.76 -13.05 -3.09
N LEU A 17 2.29 -12.76 -1.87
CA LEU A 17 1.26 -11.74 -1.66
C LEU A 17 1.72 -10.34 -2.09
N ALA A 18 2.97 -9.96 -1.79
CA ALA A 18 3.56 -8.70 -2.22
C ALA A 18 3.55 -8.55 -3.75
N LYS A 19 3.89 -9.62 -4.48
CA LYS A 19 3.84 -9.64 -5.95
C LYS A 19 2.40 -9.50 -6.47
N SER A 20 1.44 -10.14 -5.81
CA SER A 20 0.02 -10.00 -6.16
C SER A 20 -0.45 -8.55 -6.00
N ASP A 21 -0.13 -7.92 -4.88
CA ASP A 21 -0.47 -6.50 -4.65
C ASP A 21 0.24 -5.59 -5.64
N LEU A 22 1.51 -5.86 -5.97
CA LEU A 22 2.25 -5.09 -6.97
C LEU A 22 1.61 -5.19 -8.37
N ALA A 23 1.10 -6.36 -8.74
CA ALA A 23 0.39 -6.53 -10.00
C ALA A 23 -0.90 -5.67 -10.04
N LEU A 24 -1.64 -5.62 -8.93
CA LEU A 24 -2.83 -4.75 -8.79
C LEU A 24 -2.48 -3.25 -8.77
N ALA A 25 -1.33 -2.89 -8.20
CA ALA A 25 -0.85 -1.51 -8.20
C ALA A 25 -0.41 -1.03 -9.59
N ARG A 26 -0.01 -1.97 -10.46
CA ARG A 26 0.50 -1.69 -11.82
C ARG A 26 -0.55 -1.78 -12.91
N THR A 27 -1.79 -2.17 -12.59
CA THR A 27 -2.87 -2.16 -13.58
C THR A 27 -3.05 -0.77 -14.15
N ASP A 28 -3.24 -0.69 -15.47
CA ASP A 28 -3.60 0.57 -16.12
C ASP A 28 -4.89 1.09 -15.49
N GLY A 29 -4.86 2.36 -15.06
CA GLY A 29 -6.02 2.98 -14.44
C GLY A 29 -7.23 2.89 -15.37
N SER A 30 -8.30 2.27 -14.90
CA SER A 30 -9.61 2.33 -15.53
C SER A 30 -10.41 3.48 -14.90
N PRO A 31 -11.36 4.11 -15.62
CA PRO A 31 -12.34 5.02 -15.01
C PRO A 31 -13.05 4.40 -13.78
N ASP A 32 -13.15 3.08 -13.73
CA ASP A 32 -13.76 2.33 -12.62
C ASP A 32 -12.79 2.07 -11.46
N ILE A 33 -11.49 2.28 -11.67
CA ILE A 33 -10.45 2.05 -10.66
C ILE A 33 -10.04 3.40 -10.08
N MET A 34 -10.46 3.62 -8.83
CA MET A 34 -10.02 4.78 -8.07
C MET A 34 -8.50 4.73 -7.87
N PRO A 35 -7.74 5.82 -8.15
CA PRO A 35 -6.29 5.88 -7.91
C PRO A 35 -5.89 5.48 -6.49
N GLN A 36 -6.76 5.74 -5.53
CA GLN A 36 -6.62 5.36 -4.13
C GLN A 36 -6.46 3.84 -3.94
N MET A 37 -7.13 3.04 -4.76
CA MET A 37 -7.01 1.57 -4.73
C MET A 37 -5.65 1.12 -5.24
N LEU A 38 -5.14 1.76 -6.31
CA LEU A 38 -3.79 1.50 -6.81
C LEU A 38 -2.73 1.85 -5.74
N CYS A 39 -2.87 3.00 -5.09
CA CYS A 39 -1.99 3.41 -3.99
C CYS A 39 -2.07 2.45 -2.78
N PHE A 40 -3.27 1.97 -2.43
CA PHE A 40 -3.45 0.99 -1.36
C PHE A 40 -2.71 -0.32 -1.65
N HIS A 41 -2.86 -0.85 -2.87
CA HIS A 41 -2.12 -2.04 -3.29
C HIS A 41 -0.62 -1.78 -3.38
N ALA A 42 -0.17 -0.59 -3.78
CA ALA A 42 1.24 -0.22 -3.77
C ALA A 42 1.82 -0.24 -2.33
N GLN A 43 1.11 0.36 -1.36
CA GLN A 43 1.51 0.32 0.05
C GLN A 43 1.56 -1.12 0.58
N GLN A 44 0.53 -1.92 0.29
CA GLN A 44 0.43 -3.31 0.73
C GLN A 44 1.55 -4.19 0.14
N ALA A 45 1.92 -3.95 -1.13
CA ALA A 45 3.04 -4.62 -1.77
C ALA A 45 4.36 -4.31 -1.04
N ALA A 46 4.62 -3.02 -0.77
CA ALA A 46 5.80 -2.57 -0.05
C ALA A 46 5.84 -3.16 1.38
N GLU A 47 4.73 -3.09 2.12
CA GLU A 47 4.65 -3.61 3.49
C GLU A 47 4.97 -5.10 3.56
N LYS A 48 4.36 -5.90 2.68
CA LYS A 48 4.57 -7.35 2.66
C LYS A 48 5.98 -7.72 2.23
N ALA A 49 6.57 -6.99 1.27
CA ALA A 49 7.96 -7.18 0.86
C ALA A 49 8.94 -6.89 2.01
N LEU A 50 8.78 -5.75 2.70
CA LEU A 50 9.62 -5.39 3.86
C LEU A 50 9.48 -6.42 4.98
N LYS A 51 8.25 -6.85 5.30
CA LYS A 51 8.03 -7.90 6.30
C LYS A 51 8.64 -9.24 5.87
N ALA A 52 8.69 -9.57 4.58
CA ALA A 52 9.36 -10.78 4.10
C ALA A 52 10.87 -10.72 4.35
N VAL A 53 11.51 -9.56 4.11
CA VAL A 53 12.94 -9.31 4.39
C VAL A 53 13.24 -9.41 5.88
N LEU A 54 12.40 -8.81 6.73
CA LEU A 54 12.58 -8.89 8.18
C LEU A 54 12.44 -10.33 8.69
N LEU A 55 11.45 -11.09 8.18
CA LEU A 55 11.28 -12.50 8.53
C LEU A 55 12.44 -13.38 8.05
N SER A 56 12.97 -13.14 6.84
CA SER A 56 14.13 -13.89 6.34
C SER A 56 15.40 -13.60 7.15
N GLY A 57 15.50 -12.40 7.72
CA GLY A 57 16.54 -12.02 8.67
C GLY A 57 16.29 -12.46 10.12
N SER A 58 15.17 -13.15 10.40
CA SER A 58 14.70 -13.49 11.77
C SER A 58 14.64 -12.27 12.70
N ILE A 59 14.19 -11.13 12.17
CA ILE A 59 14.09 -9.87 12.89
C ILE A 59 12.63 -9.65 13.30
N ASP A 60 12.41 -9.46 14.59
CA ASP A 60 11.10 -9.12 15.12
C ASP A 60 10.71 -7.69 14.75
N PHE A 61 9.44 -7.51 14.38
CA PHE A 61 8.86 -6.21 14.06
C PHE A 61 7.46 -6.08 14.68
N PRO A 62 7.06 -4.86 15.09
CA PRO A 62 5.72 -4.64 15.63
C PRO A 62 4.65 -4.88 14.55
N ASN A 63 3.43 -5.24 14.97
CA ASN A 63 2.29 -5.32 14.05
C ASN A 63 1.86 -3.90 13.64
N THR A 64 2.56 -3.34 12.64
CA THR A 64 2.35 -2.00 12.11
C THR A 64 2.14 -2.03 10.61
N HIS A 65 1.37 -1.06 10.12
CA HIS A 65 1.18 -0.74 8.71
C HIS A 65 2.05 0.45 8.27
N ASN A 66 2.85 1.01 9.19
CA ASN A 66 3.74 2.12 8.90
C ASN A 66 5.05 1.60 8.30
N LEU A 67 5.29 1.95 7.04
CA LEU A 67 6.47 1.51 6.30
C LEU A 67 7.78 2.07 6.87
N ARG A 68 7.78 3.30 7.41
CA ARG A 68 8.97 3.89 8.04
C ARG A 68 9.44 3.06 9.24
N ILE A 69 8.50 2.62 10.09
CA ILE A 69 8.82 1.78 11.25
C ILE A 69 9.44 0.44 10.80
N LEU A 70 9.00 -0.12 9.67
CA LEU A 70 9.58 -1.36 9.14
C LEU A 70 10.96 -1.14 8.53
N LEU A 71 11.18 -0.02 7.82
CA LEU A 71 12.48 0.37 7.28
C LEU A 71 13.51 0.59 8.39
N ASP A 72 13.14 1.27 9.48
CA ASP A 72 14.01 1.52 10.63
C ASP A 72 14.46 0.22 11.34
N LYS A 73 13.78 -0.91 11.09
CA LYS A 73 14.15 -2.23 11.62
C LYS A 73 15.08 -3.01 10.72
N ILE A 74 15.25 -2.59 9.47
CA ILE A 74 16.19 -3.24 8.57
C ILE A 74 17.61 -2.92 9.07
N PRO A 75 18.43 -3.95 9.33
CA PRO A 75 19.76 -3.77 9.86
C PRO A 75 20.65 -3.14 8.78
N SER A 76 21.57 -2.26 9.18
CA SER A 76 22.49 -1.53 8.29
C SER A 76 23.38 -2.39 7.38
N ARG A 77 23.44 -3.71 7.64
CA ARG A 77 24.09 -4.69 6.75
C ARG A 77 23.31 -4.94 5.44
N ILE A 78 22.05 -4.55 5.39
CA ILE A 78 21.20 -4.60 4.19
C ILE A 78 21.16 -3.18 3.65
N GLU A 79 21.73 -2.97 2.47
CA GLU A 79 21.63 -1.70 1.78
C GLU A 79 20.19 -1.48 1.31
N ILE A 80 19.59 -0.39 1.76
CA ILE A 80 18.27 0.05 1.33
C ILE A 80 18.49 1.10 0.24
N PRO A 81 18.03 0.85 -1.00
CA PRO A 81 18.07 1.87 -2.04
C PRO A 81 17.27 3.11 -1.62
N PRO A 82 17.72 4.33 -1.94
CA PRO A 82 17.00 5.55 -1.58
C PRO A 82 15.57 5.60 -2.15
N GLU A 83 15.29 4.91 -3.26
CA GLU A 83 13.95 4.79 -3.85
C GLU A 83 12.98 4.00 -2.94
N ILE A 84 13.50 3.20 -2.01
CA ILE A 84 12.70 2.47 -1.02
C ILE A 84 12.38 3.36 0.19
N GLU A 85 13.19 4.39 0.49
CA GLU A 85 12.84 5.42 1.47
C GLU A 85 11.58 6.19 1.04
N ASP A 86 11.42 6.42 -0.27
CA ASP A 86 10.21 7.01 -0.84
C ASP A 86 8.97 6.13 -0.65
N ALA A 87 9.13 4.81 -0.47
CA ALA A 87 8.02 3.94 -0.14
C ALA A 87 7.36 4.33 1.19
N ALA A 88 8.09 4.97 2.12
CA ALA A 88 7.50 5.49 3.35
C ALA A 88 6.37 6.51 3.07
N LEU A 89 6.48 7.29 1.98
CA LEU A 89 5.47 8.26 1.55
C LEU A 89 4.14 7.59 1.18
N LEU A 90 4.14 6.32 0.77
CA LEU A 90 2.92 5.57 0.48
C LEU A 90 2.01 5.44 1.71
N THR A 91 2.58 5.44 2.91
CA THR A 91 1.81 5.43 4.17
C THR A 91 0.98 6.70 4.30
N ASP A 92 1.54 7.86 3.93
CA ASP A 92 0.85 9.14 3.98
C ASP A 92 -0.14 9.30 2.82
N TYR A 93 0.18 8.77 1.63
CA TYR A 93 -0.71 8.81 0.47
C TYR A 93 -1.96 7.95 0.62
N ALA A 94 -1.85 6.76 1.19
CA ALA A 94 -2.99 5.88 1.46
C ALA A 94 -3.93 6.45 2.54
N VAL A 95 -3.39 7.17 3.53
CA VAL A 95 -4.16 7.81 4.60
C VAL A 95 -4.79 9.13 4.15
N SER A 96 -4.05 9.97 3.42
CA SER A 96 -4.55 11.27 2.93
C SER A 96 -5.65 11.13 1.88
N SER A 97 -5.51 10.15 0.99
CA SER A 97 -6.53 9.76 0.01
C SER A 97 -7.89 9.43 0.64
N ASN A 98 -7.89 8.67 1.74
CA ASN A 98 -9.11 8.31 2.47
C ASN A 98 -9.74 9.50 3.20
N ARG A 99 -8.92 10.41 3.74
CA ARG A 99 -9.41 11.56 4.51
C ARG A 99 -10.05 12.63 3.62
N LEU A 100 -9.51 12.84 2.43
CA LEU A 100 -10.06 13.80 1.47
C LEU A 100 -11.37 13.29 0.87
N TYR A 101 -11.43 12.05 0.38
CA TYR A 101 -12.65 11.53 -0.23
C TYR A 101 -13.82 11.42 0.77
N ARG A 102 -13.57 11.00 2.01
CA ARG A 102 -14.59 10.99 3.08
C ARG A 102 -15.10 12.39 3.43
N LYS A 103 -14.26 13.42 3.32
CA LYS A 103 -14.66 14.82 3.56
C LYS A 103 -15.54 15.38 2.43
N TYR A 104 -15.38 14.91 1.19
CA TYR A 104 -16.20 15.33 0.05
C TYR A 104 -17.39 14.41 -0.24
N SER A 105 -17.39 13.17 0.26
CA SER A 105 -18.48 12.20 0.08
C SER A 105 -19.47 12.15 1.25
N ALA A 106 -19.19 12.86 2.35
CA ALA A 106 -20.10 13.03 3.49
C ALA A 106 -20.76 14.43 3.45
N GLY A 107 -21.52 14.70 2.39
CA GLY A 107 -22.52 15.78 2.38
C GLY A 107 -23.86 15.27 2.94
N PRO A 108 -24.64 16.10 3.66
CA PRO A 108 -25.91 15.66 4.23
C PRO A 108 -26.98 15.61 3.12
N HIS A 109 -27.61 14.45 3.01
CA HIS A 109 -28.82 14.17 2.24
C HIS A 109 -28.75 14.16 0.71
N GLY A 110 -29.45 13.15 0.17
CA GLY A 110 -29.44 12.78 -1.23
C GLY A 110 -29.98 13.87 -2.14
N SER A 111 -29.23 14.15 -3.19
CA SER A 111 -29.67 14.80 -4.43
C SER A 111 -28.66 14.37 -5.49
N ILE A 112 -29.15 13.73 -6.55
CA ILE A 112 -28.34 13.35 -7.72
C ILE A 112 -27.95 14.65 -8.43
N GLY A 113 -26.84 15.24 -8.01
CA GLY A 113 -26.20 16.39 -8.66
C GLY A 113 -24.84 15.95 -9.19
N ARG A 114 -24.58 16.22 -10.48
CA ARG A 114 -23.24 16.02 -11.08
C ARG A 114 -22.19 16.63 -10.14
N GLY A 115 -21.27 15.80 -9.66
CA GLY A 115 -20.16 16.23 -8.81
C GLY A 115 -19.32 17.31 -9.49
N PRO A 116 -18.59 18.14 -8.73
CA PRO A 116 -17.78 19.20 -9.30
C PRO A 116 -16.68 18.61 -10.17
N THR A 117 -16.50 19.22 -11.35
CA THR A 117 -15.36 18.96 -12.23
C THR A 117 -14.06 19.20 -11.46
N PRO A 118 -13.08 18.28 -11.51
CA PRO A 118 -11.80 18.47 -10.85
C PRO A 118 -11.09 19.71 -11.41
N PRO A 119 -10.27 20.41 -10.60
CA PRO A 119 -9.56 21.60 -11.06
C PRO A 119 -8.57 21.21 -12.16
N ASP A 120 -8.60 22.00 -13.24
CA ASP A 120 -7.75 21.87 -14.41
C ASP A 120 -6.28 21.94 -13.97
N LEU A 121 -5.57 20.81 -14.02
CA LEU A 121 -4.12 20.77 -13.86
C LEU A 121 -3.50 21.27 -15.16
N ARG A 122 -3.34 22.59 -15.27
CA ARG A 122 -2.42 23.24 -16.22
C ARG A 122 -1.07 23.48 -15.57
#